data_AF-A0A2V7CRJ0-F1
#
_entry.id   AF-A0A2V7CRJ0-F1
#
_cell.length_a   1.000
_cell.length_b   1.000
_cell.length_c   1.000
_cell.angle_alpha   90.00
_cell.angle_beta   90.00
_cell.angle_gamma   90.00
#
_symmetry.space_group_name_H-M   'P 1'
#
loop_
_entity.id
_entity.type
_entity.pdbx_description
1 polymer ?
#
loop_
_entity_poly.entity_id
_entity_poly.type
_entity_poly.pdbx_seq_one_letter_code
_entity_poly.pdbx_strand_id
1 'polypeptide(L)' 'MEPWLFLAAILATSIVAGAIGAILGLGGGIVLVPILTMFYGINLRDAMGASIISVIATSSGAAAAYLRTGLSNIRIG' A
#
# COMPACT_ATOMS: atom_id res chain seq x y z
N MET A 1 24.93 6.77 -1.71
CA MET A 1 24.42 5.62 -0.94
C MET A 1 24.49 4.42 -1.85
N GLU A 2 25.06 3.31 -1.38
CA GLU A 2 25.16 2.07 -2.18
C GLU A 2 23.76 1.69 -2.71
N PRO A 3 23.58 1.40 -4.01
CA PRO A 3 22.26 1.23 -4.63
C PRO A 3 21.38 0.16 -3.96
N TRP A 4 22.00 -0.85 -3.36
CA TRP A 4 21.32 -1.90 -2.62
C TRP A 4 20.67 -1.42 -1.31
N LEU A 5 21.31 -0.49 -0.59
CA LEU A 5 20.77 0.07 0.65
C LEU A 5 19.53 0.93 0.37
N PHE A 6 19.54 1.67 -0.74
CA PHE A 6 18.41 2.49 -1.16
C PHE A 6 17.17 1.65 -1.49
N LEU A 7 17.36 0.54 -2.24
CA LEU A 7 16.28 -0.40 -2.55
C LEU A 7 15.71 -1.05 -1.29
N ALA A 8 16.57 -1.47 -0.36
CA ALA A 8 16.15 -2.06 0.91
C ALA A 8 15.33 -1.08 1.76
N ALA A 9 15.73 0.20 1.82
CA ALA A 9 15.01 1.24 2.54
C ALA A 9 13.62 1.52 1.93
N ILE A 10 13.51 1.58 0.60
CA ILE A 10 12.23 1.73 -0.12
C ILE A 10 11.32 0.54 0.16
N LEU A 11 11.85 -0.68 0.10
CA LEU A 11 11.07 -1.90 0.34
C LEU A 11 10.52 -1.91 1.76
N ALA A 12 11.37 -1.63 2.76
CA ALA A 12 10.97 -1.62 4.17
C ALA A 12 9.89 -0.56 4.45
N THR A 13 10.09 0.66 3.96
CA THR A 13 9.11 1.75 4.13
C THR A 13 7.79 1.45 3.41
N SER A 14 7.83 0.83 2.22
CA SER A 14 6.64 0.45 1.47
C SER A 14 5.85 -0.68 2.15
N ILE A 15 6.52 -1.67 2.74
CA ILE A 15 5.88 -2.73 3.52
C ILE A 15 5.15 -2.16 4.73
N VAL A 16 5.81 -1.27 5.49
CA VAL A 16 5.21 -0.65 6.68
C VAL A 16 4.04 0.24 6.29
N ALA A 17 4.18 1.09 5.26
CA ALA A 17 3.11 1.93 4.75
C ALA A 17 1.92 1.10 4.23
N GLY A 18 2.19 -0.01 3.53
CA GLY A 18 1.17 -0.95 3.05
C GLY A 18 0.45 -1.66 4.19
N ALA A 19 1.17 -2.13 5.21
CA ALA A 19 0.58 -2.78 6.38
C ALA A 19 -0.34 -1.83 7.16
N ILE A 20 0.11 -0.60 7.40
CA ILE A 20 -0.71 0.47 8.01
C ILE A 20 -1.94 0.73 7.13
N GLY A 21 -1.75 0.88 5.82
CA GLY A 21 -2.83 1.04 4.85
C GLY A 21 -3.87 -0.08 4.84
N ALA A 22 -3.43 -1.33 5.02
CA ALA A 22 -4.29 -2.51 5.07
C ALA A 22 -5.14 -2.55 6.36
N ILE A 23 -4.52 -2.26 7.50
CA ILE A 23 -5.20 -2.23 8.81
C ILE A 23 -6.24 -1.12 8.84
N LEU A 24 -5.92 0.07 8.31
CA LEU A 24 -6.87 1.17 8.23
C LEU A 24 -7.96 0.96 7.16
N GLY A 25 -7.82 -0.02 6.26
CA GLY A 25 -8.79 -0.29 5.19
C GLY A 25 -8.79 0.76 4.06
N LEU A 26 -7.78 1.63 4.01
CA LEU A 26 -7.66 2.72 3.01
C LEU A 26 -6.83 2.30 1.79
N GLY A 27 -6.25 1.09 1.80
CA GLY A 27 -5.41 0.58 0.72
C GLY A 27 -4.00 1.18 0.64
N GLY A 28 -3.55 1.95 1.64
CA GLY A 28 -2.16 2.44 1.74
C GLY A 28 -1.75 3.54 0.77
N GLY A 29 -2.55 3.83 -0.27
CA GLY A 29 -2.23 4.85 -1.27
C GLY A 29 -2.14 6.28 -0.74
N ILE A 30 -2.93 6.61 0.29
CA ILE A 30 -2.87 7.90 1.00
C ILE A 30 -1.49 8.13 1.65
N VAL A 31 -0.82 7.05 2.04
CA VAL A 31 0.52 7.08 2.65
C VAL A 31 1.60 6.95 1.58
N LEU A 32 1.39 6.10 0.57
CA LEU A 32 2.37 5.84 -0.49
C LEU A 32 2.66 7.07 -1.35
N VAL A 33 1.63 7.86 -1.72
CA VAL A 33 1.80 9.04 -2.58
C VAL A 33 2.73 10.09 -1.95
N PRO A 34 2.49 10.61 -0.73
CA PRO A 34 3.37 11.60 -0.13
C PRO A 34 4.77 11.04 0.19
N ILE A 35 4.90 9.74 0.49
CA ILE A 35 6.24 9.14 0.68
C ILE A 35 7.02 9.15 -0.65
N LEU A 36 6.40 8.70 -1.75
CA LEU A 36 7.09 8.63 -3.04
C LEU A 36 7.40 10.03 -3.60
N THR A 37 6.53 11.02 -3.39
CA THR A 37 6.74 12.38 -3.92
C THR A 37 7.59 13.26 -3.01
N MET A 38 7.34 13.27 -1.69
CA MET A 38 8.00 14.18 -0.74
C MET A 38 9.34 13.63 -0.22
N PHE A 39 9.44 12.31 0.00
CA PHE A 39 10.67 11.68 0.50
C PHE A 39 11.61 11.23 -0.63
N TYR A 40 11.05 10.67 -1.70
CA TYR A 40 11.85 10.11 -2.81
C TYR A 40 11.90 11.01 -4.05
N GLY A 41 11.18 12.12 -4.08
CA GLY A 41 11.23 13.09 -5.19
C GLY A 41 10.72 12.56 -6.53
N ILE A 42 9.92 11.48 -6.51
CA ILE A 42 9.41 10.84 -7.72
C ILE A 42 8.30 11.71 -8.32
N ASN A 43 8.23 11.76 -9.65
CA ASN A 43 7.18 12.49 -10.35
C ASN A 43 5.79 12.05 -9.86
N LEU A 44 4.92 13.03 -9.62
CA LEU A 44 3.57 12.79 -9.11
C LEU A 44 2.79 11.78 -9.96
N ARG A 45 2.99 11.80 -11.28
CA ARG A 45 2.33 10.88 -12.22
C ARG A 45 2.72 9.42 -11.99
N ASP A 46 4.01 9.16 -11.77
CA ASP A 46 4.52 7.81 -11.53
C ASP A 46 4.15 7.33 -10.13
N ALA A 47 4.24 8.22 -9.13
CA ALA A 47 3.81 7.94 -7.76
C ALA A 47 2.32 7.59 -7.68
N MET A 48 1.47 8.28 -8.44
CA MET A 48 0.05 7.97 -8.53
C MET A 48 -0.20 6.59 -9.16
N GLY A 49 0.51 6.26 -10.25
CA GLY A 49 0.42 4.94 -10.89
C GLY A 49 0.80 3.81 -9.93
N ALA A 50 1.95 3.94 -9.26
CA ALA A 50 2.41 2.97 -8.27
C ALA A 50 1.44 2.83 -7.08
N SER A 51 0.89 3.95 -6.61
CA SER A 51 -0.07 3.98 -5.50
C SER A 51 -1.36 3.21 -5.81
N ILE A 52 -1.96 3.40 -6.99
CA ILE A 52 -3.20 2.69 -7.35
C ILE A 52 -2.97 1.18 -7.45
N ILE A 53 -1.85 0.76 -8.04
CA ILE A 53 -1.49 -0.67 -8.12
C ILE A 53 -1.33 -1.27 -6.71
N SER A 54 -0.65 -0.54 -5.82
CA SER A 54 -0.50 -0.93 -4.42
C SER A 54 -1.84 -1.01 -3.68
N VAL A 55 -2.74 -0.04 -3.88
CA VAL A 55 -4.08 0.00 -3.28
C VAL A 55 -4.91 -1.20 -3.73
N ILE A 56 -4.93 -1.52 -5.02
CA ILE A 56 -5.68 -2.67 -5.54
C ILE A 56 -5.17 -3.98 -4.92
N ALA A 57 -3.85 -4.17 -4.90
CA ALA A 57 -3.23 -5.35 -4.33
C ALA A 57 -3.52 -5.49 -2.82
N THR A 58 -3.36 -4.40 -2.07
CA THR A 58 -3.53 -4.38 -0.62
C THR A 58 -5.00 -4.55 -0.23
N SER A 59 -5.92 -3.85 -0.90
CA SER A 59 -7.36 -3.97 -0.64
C SER A 59 -7.91 -5.35 -0.99
N SER A 60 -7.45 -5.95 -2.09
CA SER A 60 -7.87 -7.32 -2.46
C SER A 60 -7.37 -8.35 -1.45
N GLY A 61 -6.11 -8.22 -1.01
CA GLY A 61 -5.55 -9.07 0.04
C GLY A 61 -6.28 -8.91 1.37
N ALA A 62 -6.55 -7.67 1.79
CA ALA A 62 -7.29 -7.36 3.02
C ALA A 62 -8.74 -7.88 2.95
N ALA A 63 -9.44 -7.66 1.83
CA ALA A 63 -10.78 -8.18 1.61
C ALA A 63 -10.80 -9.72 1.69
N ALA A 64 -9.90 -10.42 1.00
CA ALA A 64 -9.79 -11.88 1.08
C ALA A 64 -9.52 -12.37 2.52
N ALA A 65 -8.69 -11.67 3.28
CA ALA A 65 -8.41 -11.98 4.68
C ALA A 65 -9.63 -11.72 5.60
N TYR A 66 -10.34 -10.61 5.40
CA TYR A 66 -11.56 -10.26 6.14
C TYR A 66 -12.72 -11.23 5.84
N LEU A 67 -12.85 -11.67 4.59
CA LEU A 67 -13.79 -12.71 4.18
C LEU A 67 -13.50 -14.03 4.90
N ARG A 68 -12.22 -14.45 4.97
CA ARG A 68 -11.82 -15.69 5.66
C ARG A 68 -12.03 -15.65 7.18
N THR A 69 -11.93 -14.46 7.77
CA THR A 69 -12.10 -14.27 9.23
C THR A 69 -13.56 -14.05 9.64
N GLY A 70 -14.50 -14.05 8.69
CA GLY A 70 -15.94 -13.87 8.97
C GLY A 70 -16.31 -12.48 9.48
N LEU A 71 -15.38 -11.52 9.39
CA LEU A 71 -15.58 -10.14 9.85
C LEU A 71 -16.41 -9.30 8.88
N SER A 72 -16.59 -9.76 7.64
CA SER A 72 -17.50 -9.13 6.69
C SER A 72 -18.89 -9.77 6.77
N ASN A 73 -19.90 -8.95 7.07
CA ASN A 73 -21.31 -9.36 6.98
C ASN A 73 -21.71 -9.48 5.51
N ILE A 74 -21.30 -10.56 4.85
CA ILE A 74 -21.75 -10.87 3.49
C ILE A 74 -23.16 -11.45 3.59
N ARG A 75 -24.17 -10.62 3.34
CA ARG A 75 -25.53 -11.10 3.12
C ARG A 75 -25.61 -11.54 1.65
N ILE A 76 -25.22 -12.78 1.40
CA ILE A 76 -25.44 -13.43 0.10
C ILE A 76 -26.93 -13.78 0.09
N GLY A 77 -27.70 -12.96 -0.64
CA GLY A 77 -29.13 -13.20 -0.88
C GLY A 77 -29.36 -14.42 -1.75
#